data_AF-A0AAN7L0A1-F1
#
_entry.id   AF-A0AAN7L0A1-F1
#
_cell.length_a   1.000
_cell.length_b   1.000
_cell.length_c   1.000
_cell.angle_alpha   90.00
_cell.angle_beta   90.00
_cell.angle_gamma   90.00
#
_symmetry.space_group_name_H-M   'P 1'
#
loop_
_entity.id
_entity.type
_entity.pdbx_description
1 polymer ?
#
loop_
_entity_poly.entity_id
_entity_poly.type
_entity_poly.pdbx_seq_one_letter_code
_entity_poly.pdbx_strand_id
1 'polypeptide(L)'
;MECRGWLATLRTGLAHYFPDGLEARLAGSGTEVYKAVMNNPPNAVDVLKAYHLYLTVCPFKKISNKIIMKVAENAERLHIMDSGILYGFQWPCLIQRLSSRPGGAPRLRITGIDHPQPGFRPTERVEETM
;
A
#
# COMPACT_ATOMS: atom_id res chain seq x y z
N MET A 1 21.65 9.77 -13.87
CA MET A 1 20.76 10.82 -13.36
C MET A 1 20.44 10.50 -11.92
N GLU A 2 20.94 11.35 -11.03
CA GLU A 2 21.62 10.94 -9.78
C GLU A 2 20.71 10.95 -8.55
N CYS A 3 21.03 10.09 -7.58
CA CYS A 3 20.47 10.08 -6.21
C CYS A 3 20.43 11.48 -5.55
N ARG A 4 21.26 12.43 -5.99
CA ARG A 4 21.27 13.83 -5.52
C ARG A 4 19.99 14.61 -5.88
N GLY A 5 19.40 14.36 -7.05
CA GLY A 5 18.13 14.98 -7.45
C GLY A 5 16.96 14.51 -6.58
N TRP A 6 16.93 13.22 -6.24
CA TRP A 6 15.92 12.63 -5.36
C TRP A 6 16.02 13.14 -3.92
N LEU A 7 17.24 13.35 -3.40
CA LEU A 7 17.46 13.90 -2.07
C LEU A 7 16.99 15.35 -1.95
N ALA A 8 17.18 16.17 -2.99
CA ALA A 8 16.69 17.55 -3.00
C ALA A 8 15.16 17.62 -3.00
N THR A 9 14.49 16.78 -3.79
CA THR A 9 13.02 16.69 -3.84
C THR A 9 12.41 16.08 -2.57
N LEU A 10 13.06 15.10 -1.96
CA LEU A 10 12.66 14.56 -0.65
C LEU A 10 12.74 15.62 0.46
N ARG A 11 13.79 16.44 0.44
CA ARG A 11 14.00 17.51 1.40
C ARG A 11 12.96 18.62 1.28
N THR A 12 12.56 19.00 0.07
CA THR A 12 11.49 19.99 -0.13
C THR A 12 10.10 19.43 0.22
N GLY A 13 9.83 18.15 -0.07
CA GLY A 13 8.58 17.51 0.33
C GLY A 13 8.37 17.48 1.85
N LEU A 14 9.39 17.06 2.61
CA LEU A 14 9.36 17.09 4.07
C LEU A 14 9.20 18.52 4.62
N ALA A 15 9.92 19.48 4.05
CA ALA A 15 9.82 20.89 4.44
C ALA A 15 8.45 21.51 4.14
N HIS A 16 7.67 20.93 3.22
CA HIS A 16 6.31 21.39 2.92
C HIS A 16 5.27 20.79 3.87
N TYR A 17 5.27 19.47 4.07
CA TYR A 17 4.21 18.81 4.85
C TYR A 17 4.43 18.84 6.37
N PHE A 18 5.68 18.90 6.82
CA PHE A 18 5.98 18.87 8.25
C PHE A 18 5.48 20.13 9.00
N PRO A 19 5.65 21.36 8.48
CA PRO A 19 5.08 22.55 9.09
C PRO A 19 3.56 22.49 9.23
N ASP A 20 2.83 22.04 8.20
CA ASP A 20 1.36 21.91 8.25
C ASP A 20 0.90 21.00 9.40
N GLY A 21 1.57 19.85 9.55
CA GLY A 21 1.30 18.92 10.65
C GLY A 21 1.65 19.50 12.03
N LEU A 22 2.75 20.26 12.12
CA LEU A 22 3.16 20.93 13.34
C LEU A 22 2.19 22.04 13.74
N GLU A 23 1.75 22.86 12.78
CA GLU A 23 0.76 23.91 12.98
C GLU A 23 -0.56 23.31 13.46
N ALA A 24 -1.07 22.28 12.79
CA ALA A 24 -2.29 21.60 13.21
C ALA A 24 -2.18 21.03 14.64
N ARG A 25 -0.99 20.57 15.04
CA ARG A 25 -0.74 20.08 16.41
C ARG A 25 -0.71 21.20 17.45
N LEU A 26 -0.12 22.36 17.11
CA LEU A 26 -0.03 23.53 17.99
C LEU A 26 -1.37 24.25 18.13
N ALA A 27 -2.14 24.34 17.05
CA ALA A 27 -3.48 24.92 17.03
C ALA A 27 -4.55 23.99 17.63
N GLY A 28 -4.21 22.72 17.92
CA GLY A 28 -5.14 21.73 18.43
C GLY A 28 -6.15 21.22 17.38
N SER A 29 -5.96 21.55 16.10
CA SER A 29 -6.87 21.24 14.98
C SER A 29 -6.53 19.94 14.24
N GLY A 30 -5.57 19.16 14.73
CA GLY A 30 -5.09 17.95 14.07
C GLY A 30 -6.18 16.91 13.79
N THR A 31 -7.19 16.79 14.66
CA THR A 31 -8.30 15.84 14.47
C THR A 31 -9.20 16.27 13.32
N GLU A 32 -9.49 17.57 13.22
CA GLU A 32 -10.33 18.17 12.19
C GLU A 32 -9.64 18.09 10.83
N VAL A 33 -8.34 18.41 10.78
CA VAL A 33 -7.51 18.26 9.59
C VAL A 33 -7.48 16.80 9.13
N TYR A 34 -7.24 15.85 10.05
CA TYR A 34 -7.27 14.42 9.72
C TYR A 34 -8.63 13.99 9.17
N LYS A 35 -9.73 14.36 9.82
CA LYS A 35 -11.09 14.05 9.33
C LYS A 35 -11.35 14.64 7.95
N ALA A 36 -10.93 15.88 7.70
CA ALA A 36 -11.09 16.52 6.40
C ALA A 36 -10.35 15.76 5.29
N VAL A 37 -9.12 15.32 5.55
CA VAL A 37 -8.33 14.50 4.61
C VAL A 37 -9.00 13.14 4.38
N MET A 38 -9.45 12.47 5.44
CA MET A 38 -10.07 11.14 5.33
C MET A 38 -11.47 11.17 4.69
N ASN A 39 -12.17 12.29 4.75
CA ASN A 39 -13.49 12.46 4.12
C ASN A 39 -13.40 12.73 2.61
N ASN A 40 -12.23 13.08 2.10
CA ASN A 40 -11.96 13.28 0.67
C ASN A 40 -10.77 12.44 0.24
N PRO A 41 -10.88 11.09 0.29
CA PRO A 41 -9.77 10.22 -0.06
C PRO A 41 -9.41 10.38 -1.55
N PRO A 42 -8.13 10.16 -1.91
CA PRO A 42 -7.74 10.08 -3.31
C PRO A 42 -8.49 8.95 -4.01
N ASN A 43 -8.90 9.18 -5.26
CA ASN A 43 -9.53 8.15 -6.08
C ASN A 43 -8.55 6.99 -6.38
N ALA A 44 -9.09 5.83 -6.76
CA ALA A 44 -8.30 4.64 -7.07
C ALA A 44 -7.19 4.86 -8.12
N VAL A 45 -7.43 5.73 -9.11
CA VAL A 45 -6.46 6.03 -10.19
C VAL A 45 -5.23 6.76 -9.64
N ASP A 46 -5.42 7.75 -8.77
CA ASP A 46 -4.32 8.48 -8.18
C ASP A 46 -3.54 7.63 -7.17
N VAL A 47 -4.24 6.75 -6.43
CA VAL A 47 -3.61 5.75 -5.58
C VAL A 47 -2.77 4.76 -6.41
N LEU A 48 -3.27 4.31 -7.56
CA LEU A 48 -2.53 3.43 -8.46
C LEU A 48 -1.27 4.12 -9.02
N LYS A 49 -1.36 5.39 -9.44
CA LYS A 49 -0.19 6.17 -9.88
C LYS A 49 0.86 6.28 -8.78
N ALA A 50 0.43 6.61 -7.55
CA ALA A 50 1.33 6.69 -6.40
C ALA A 50 1.96 5.32 -6.08
N TYR A 51 1.19 4.23 -6.19
CA TYR A 51 1.70 2.88 -5.99
C TYR A 51 2.74 2.49 -7.05
N HIS A 52 2.52 2.83 -8.32
CA HIS A 52 3.52 2.61 -9.38
C HIS A 52 4.82 3.36 -9.09
N LEU A 53 4.74 4.64 -8.70
CA LEU A 53 5.91 5.41 -8.29
C LEU A 53 6.62 4.74 -7.11
N TYR A 54 5.87 4.32 -6.09
CA TYR A 54 6.43 3.62 -4.94
C TYR A 54 7.19 2.34 -5.34
N LEU A 55 6.69 1.55 -6.30
CA LEU A 55 7.38 0.34 -6.79
C LEU A 55 8.64 0.63 -7.60
N THR A 56 8.77 1.83 -8.19
CA THR A 56 9.98 2.24 -8.94
C THR A 56 11.06 2.77 -8.00
N VAL A 57 10.69 3.46 -6.91
CA VAL A 57 11.65 4.07 -5.98
C VAL A 57 11.98 3.19 -4.76
N CYS A 58 11.05 2.34 -4.30
CA CYS A 58 11.22 1.54 -3.09
C CYS A 58 11.18 0.03 -3.38
N PRO A 59 12.13 -0.77 -2.83
CA PRO A 59 12.18 -2.20 -3.10
C PRO A 59 11.30 -3.05 -2.16
N PHE A 60 10.63 -2.46 -1.18
CA PHE A 60 10.01 -3.21 -0.07
C PHE A 60 8.96 -4.23 -0.52
N LYS A 61 8.03 -3.86 -1.42
CA LYS A 61 7.02 -4.81 -1.94
C LYS A 61 7.65 -5.93 -2.76
N LYS A 62 8.71 -5.64 -3.52
CA LYS A 62 9.47 -6.66 -4.26
C LYS A 62 10.17 -7.64 -3.31
N ILE A 63 10.77 -7.13 -2.22
CA ILE A 63 11.41 -7.95 -1.19
C ILE A 63 10.38 -8.81 -0.46
N SER A 64 9.25 -8.23 -0.05
CA SER A 64 8.14 -8.96 0.58
C SER A 64 7.69 -10.14 -0.28
N ASN A 65 7.43 -9.91 -1.58
CA ASN A 65 7.05 -11.00 -2.50
C ASN A 65 8.14 -12.08 -2.61
N LYS A 66 9.43 -11.72 -2.61
CA LYS A 66 10.52 -12.72 -2.61
C LYS A 66 10.55 -13.55 -1.33
N ILE A 67 10.34 -12.92 -0.17
CA ILE A 67 10.31 -13.61 1.12
C ILE A 67 9.11 -14.57 1.16
N ILE A 68 7.93 -14.12 0.74
CA ILE A 68 6.73 -14.98 0.67
C ILE A 68 6.98 -16.17 -0.25
N MET A 69 7.54 -15.96 -1.45
CA MET A 69 7.88 -17.05 -2.38
C MET A 69 8.85 -18.07 -1.75
N LYS A 70 9.86 -17.60 -1.02
CA LYS A 70 10.83 -18.46 -0.35
C LYS A 70 10.19 -19.29 0.76
N VAL A 71 9.38 -18.67 1.61
CA VAL A 71 8.68 -19.38 2.69
C VAL A 71 7.65 -20.36 2.13
N ALA A 72 7.02 -20.01 1.01
CA ALA A 72 6.02 -20.83 0.35
C ALA A 72 6.61 -21.88 -0.60
N GLU A 73 7.93 -22.05 -0.72
CA GLU A 73 8.57 -22.85 -1.79
C GLU A 73 7.97 -24.26 -1.94
N ASN A 74 7.77 -24.98 -0.84
CA ASN A 74 7.23 -26.34 -0.84
C ASN A 74 5.84 -26.45 -0.20
N ALA A 75 5.17 -25.31 0.04
CA ALA A 75 3.87 -25.30 0.69
C ALA A 75 2.76 -25.78 -0.28
N GLU A 76 1.90 -26.68 0.16
CA GLU A 76 0.68 -27.07 -0.58
C GLU A 76 -0.45 -26.04 -0.42
N ARG A 77 -0.46 -25.31 0.70
CA ARG A 77 -1.42 -24.25 1.01
C ARG A 77 -0.70 -23.04 1.57
N LEU A 78 -1.15 -21.85 1.18
CA LEU A 78 -0.62 -20.58 1.64
C LEU A 78 -1.78 -19.67 2.05
N HIS A 79 -1.77 -19.18 3.29
CA HIS A 79 -2.70 -18.16 3.76
C HIS A 79 -1.93 -16.89 4.10
N ILE A 80 -2.24 -15.80 3.41
CA ILE A 80 -1.65 -14.47 3.63
C ILE A 80 -2.67 -13.61 4.38
N MET A 81 -2.22 -13.00 5.49
CA MET A 81 -2.96 -11.97 6.20
C MET A 81 -2.33 -10.61 5.88
N ASP A 82 -3.08 -9.75 5.21
CA ASP A 82 -2.61 -8.42 4.78
C ASP A 82 -3.31 -7.32 5.57
N SER A 83 -2.57 -6.65 6.45
CA SER A 83 -3.07 -5.50 7.19
C SER A 83 -2.75 -4.21 6.44
N GLY A 84 -3.79 -3.52 5.96
CA GLY A 84 -3.68 -2.38 5.04
C GLY A 84 -3.73 -2.81 3.58
N ILE A 85 -4.61 -3.77 3.23
CA ILE A 85 -4.69 -4.33 1.87
C ILE A 85 -4.97 -3.27 0.80
N LEU A 86 -5.72 -2.23 1.14
CA LEU A 86 -6.13 -1.16 0.23
C LEU A 86 -6.76 -1.78 -1.04
N TYR A 87 -6.21 -1.52 -2.23
CA TYR A 87 -6.66 -2.09 -3.51
C TYR A 87 -5.99 -3.43 -3.89
N GLY A 88 -5.17 -4.01 -3.01
CA GLY A 88 -4.56 -5.32 -3.24
C GLY A 88 -3.53 -5.38 -4.39
N PHE A 89 -3.01 -4.24 -4.88
CA PHE A 89 -2.10 -4.16 -6.03
C PHE A 89 -0.82 -5.01 -5.92
N GLN A 90 -0.43 -5.43 -4.73
CA GLN A 90 0.70 -6.34 -4.51
C GLN A 90 0.44 -7.76 -5.03
N TRP A 91 -0.81 -8.23 -4.88
CA TRP A 91 -1.14 -9.64 -4.95
C TRP A 91 -1.15 -10.24 -6.36
N PRO A 92 -1.61 -9.54 -7.43
CA PRO A 92 -1.59 -10.10 -8.79
C PRO A 92 -0.20 -10.60 -9.23
N CYS A 93 0.85 -9.81 -8.99
CA CYS A 93 2.22 -10.22 -9.34
C CYS A 93 2.73 -11.41 -8.52
N LEU A 94 2.30 -11.55 -7.26
CA LEU A 94 2.67 -12.71 -6.44
C LEU A 94 1.91 -13.96 -6.88
N ILE A 95 0.60 -13.84 -7.15
CA ILE A 95 -0.25 -14.94 -7.64
C ILE A 95 0.32 -15.53 -8.92
N GLN A 96 0.71 -14.67 -9.88
CA GLN A 96 1.35 -15.11 -11.12
C GLN A 96 2.62 -15.91 -10.84
N ARG A 97 3.49 -15.44 -9.93
CA ARG A 97 4.73 -16.15 -9.58
C ARG A 97 4.47 -17.48 -8.87
N LEU A 98 3.49 -17.54 -7.98
CA LEU A 98 3.07 -18.76 -7.30
C LEU A 98 2.50 -19.78 -8.31
N SER A 99 1.79 -19.32 -9.35
CA SER A 99 1.26 -20.21 -10.39
C SER A 99 2.34 -20.86 -11.25
N SER A 100 3.48 -20.18 -11.45
CA SER A 100 4.62 -20.68 -12.24
C SER A 100 5.67 -21.40 -11.38
N ARG A 101 5.38 -21.67 -10.10
CA ARG A 101 6.30 -22.33 -9.18
C ARG A 101 6.57 -23.79 -9.60
N PRO A 102 7.81 -24.29 -9.52
CA PRO A 102 8.09 -25.73 -9.61
C PRO A 102 7.27 -26.51 -8.56
N GLY A 103 6.64 -27.62 -8.95
CA GLY A 103 5.72 -28.36 -8.08
C GLY A 103 4.27 -27.84 -8.09
N GLY A 104 3.98 -26.81 -8.89
CA GLY A 104 2.63 -26.31 -9.13
C GLY A 104 2.16 -25.27 -8.10
N ALA A 105 1.00 -24.68 -8.38
CA ALA A 105 0.43 -23.61 -7.56
C ALA A 105 -0.10 -24.14 -6.21
N PRO A 106 0.21 -23.48 -5.08
CA PRO A 106 -0.42 -23.81 -3.81
C PRO A 106 -1.90 -23.39 -3.81
N ARG A 107 -2.71 -24.01 -2.94
CA ARG A 107 -4.02 -23.44 -2.58
C ARG A 107 -3.81 -22.14 -1.82
N LEU A 108 -4.15 -21.02 -2.45
CA LEU A 108 -3.92 -19.68 -1.91
C LEU A 108 -5.20 -19.11 -1.29
N ARG A 109 -5.08 -18.56 -0.09
CA ARG A 109 -6.08 -17.68 0.53
C ARG A 109 -5.40 -16.37 0.91
N ILE A 110 -6.04 -15.25 0.58
CA ILE A 110 -5.62 -13.92 1.03
C ILE A 110 -6.75 -13.33 1.86
N THR A 111 -6.44 -12.88 3.06
CA THR A 111 -7.36 -12.14 3.92
C THR A 111 -6.82 -10.73 4.07
N GLY A 112 -7.48 -9.80 3.39
CA GLY A 112 -7.21 -8.38 3.51
C GLY A 112 -7.98 -7.75 4.65
N ILE A 113 -7.28 -7.03 5.49
CA ILE A 113 -7.82 -6.16 6.54
C ILE A 113 -7.56 -4.74 6.08
N ASP A 114 -8.61 -3.97 5.88
CA ASP A 114 -8.48 -2.61 5.38
C ASP A 114 -8.34 -1.59 6.51
N HIS A 115 -7.85 -0.39 6.19
CA HIS A 115 -7.80 0.71 7.14
C HIS A 115 -9.22 1.21 7.46
N PRO A 116 -9.48 1.60 8.72
CA PRO A 116 -10.77 2.15 9.10
C PRO A 116 -11.07 3.40 8.26
N GLN A 117 -12.26 3.43 7.66
CA GLN A 117 -12.77 4.60 6.95
C GLN A 117 -13.77 5.36 7.84
N PRO A 118 -13.87 6.69 7.72
CA PRO A 118 -14.96 7.43 8.34
C PRO A 118 -16.32 6.96 7.82
N GLY A 119 -17.23 6.62 8.73
CA GLY A 119 -18.57 6.11 8.38
C GLY A 119 -18.60 4.61 8.07
N PHE A 120 -19.81 4.05 7.96
CA PHE A 120 -19.98 2.62 7.67
C PHE A 120 -19.91 2.36 6.16
N ARG A 121 -18.69 2.09 5.67
CA ARG A 121 -18.41 1.84 4.24
C ARG A 121 -17.61 0.55 4.03
N PRO A 122 -18.18 -0.62 4.39
CA PRO A 122 -17.44 -1.88 4.40
C PRO A 122 -17.07 -2.41 3.02
N THR A 123 -17.81 -2.03 1.96
CA THR A 123 -17.65 -2.60 0.61
C THR A 123 -17.10 -1.63 -0.43
N GLU A 124 -17.11 -0.31 -0.18
CA GLU A 124 -16.78 0.73 -1.18
C GLU A 124 -15.43 0.46 -1.87
N ARG A 125 -14.36 0.24 -1.11
CA ARG A 125 -13.02 -0.02 -1.68
C ARG A 125 -12.91 -1.38 -2.37
N VAL A 126 -13.70 -2.36 -1.94
CA VAL A 126 -13.75 -3.69 -2.54
C VAL A 126 -14.42 -3.62 -3.91
N GLU A 127 -15.51 -2.86 -4.01
CA GLU A 127 -16.23 -2.59 -5.27
C GLU A 127 -15.36 -1.83 -6.27
N GLU A 128 -14.55 -0.86 -5.82
CA GLU A 128 -13.59 -0.13 -6.68
C GLU A 128 -12.46 -1.01 -7.27
N THR A 129 -12.27 -2.21 -6.74
CA THR A 129 -11.21 -3.14 -7.17
C THR A 129 -11.71 -4.18 -8.19
N MET A 130 -13.03 -4.30 -8.38
CA MET A 130 -13.67 -5.25 -9.32
C MET A 130 -13.85 -4.65 -10.72
#